data_AF-A0A3N5DZ54-F1
#
_entry.id   AF-A0A3N5DZ54-F1
#
_cell.length_a   1.000
_cell.length_b   1.000
_cell.length_c   1.000
_cell.angle_alpha   90.00
_cell.angle_beta   90.00
_cell.angle_gamma   90.00
#
_symmetry.space_group_name_H-M   'P 1'
#
loop_
_entity.id
_entity.type
_entity.pdbx_description
1 polymer ?
#
loop_
_entity_poly.entity_id
_entity_poly.type
_entity_poly.pdbx_seq_one_letter_code
_entity_poly.pdbx_strand_id
1 'polypeptide(L)'
;MSEKDETVEFIEEKPEKPKDKKSSIGVKDFLTGSILTTESVSKQFPYILFLAFLAFFYIGNRYRYEKLFKKEKKLQIEVRNLRAESITTASKLMFISKQSEVARICEERGLGLKESVVPPKKLK
;
A
#
# COMPACT_ATOMS: atom_id res chain seq x y z
N MET A 1 -7.61 -91.46 33.41
CA MET A 1 -6.86 -90.63 34.36
C MET A 1 -6.42 -89.38 33.60
N SER A 2 -7.00 -88.21 33.89
CA SER A 2 -6.65 -87.31 35.02
C SER A 2 -5.35 -86.57 34.66
N GLU A 3 -5.27 -85.25 34.59
CA GLU A 3 -6.07 -84.17 35.16
C GLU A 3 -5.92 -82.92 34.27
N LYS A 4 -6.87 -82.01 34.42
CA LYS A 4 -6.85 -80.65 33.89
C LYS A 4 -5.83 -79.83 34.66
N ASP A 5 -5.09 -78.98 33.96
CA ASP A 5 -4.53 -77.76 34.55
C ASP A 5 -4.84 -76.60 33.62
N GLU A 6 -5.94 -75.92 33.96
CA GLU A 6 -6.30 -74.60 33.44
C GLU A 6 -5.36 -73.57 34.08
N THR A 7 -4.29 -73.19 33.38
CA THR A 7 -3.56 -71.97 33.70
C THR A 7 -4.11 -70.87 32.81
N VAL A 8 -4.84 -69.95 33.43
CA VAL A 8 -5.39 -68.75 32.82
C VAL A 8 -4.21 -67.86 32.41
N GLU A 9 -3.74 -68.00 31.17
CA GLU A 9 -2.76 -67.07 30.60
C GLU A 9 -3.47 -65.75 30.28
N PHE A 10 -2.92 -64.71 30.88
CA PHE A 10 -3.35 -63.33 30.79
C PHE A 10 -3.56 -62.92 29.34
N ILE A 11 -4.76 -62.44 29.04
CA ILE A 11 -5.02 -61.70 27.81
C ILE A 11 -4.20 -60.41 27.92
N GLU A 12 -3.03 -60.38 27.29
CA GLU A 12 -2.29 -59.16 27.05
C GLU A 12 -3.18 -58.25 26.17
N GLU A 13 -3.81 -57.29 26.82
CA GLU A 13 -4.50 -56.19 26.19
C GLU A 13 -3.46 -55.41 25.38
N LYS A 14 -3.36 -55.73 24.09
CA LYS A 14 -2.56 -55.00 23.11
C LYS A 14 -2.95 -53.52 23.22
N PRO A 15 -2.05 -52.61 23.67
CA PRO A 15 -2.40 -51.20 23.73
C PRO A 15 -2.73 -50.75 22.31
N GLU A 16 -3.98 -50.32 22.13
CA GLU A 16 -4.52 -49.84 20.88
C GLU A 16 -3.57 -48.80 20.29
N LYS A 17 -3.18 -48.98 19.03
CA LYS A 17 -2.53 -47.92 18.25
C LYS A 17 -3.49 -46.72 18.26
N PRO A 18 -3.07 -45.52 18.72
CA PRO A 18 -3.96 -44.38 18.70
C PRO A 18 -4.24 -44.03 17.23
N LYS A 19 -5.49 -44.27 16.82
CA LYS A 19 -6.04 -43.83 15.54
C LYS A 19 -6.21 -42.31 15.56
N ASP A 20 -5.87 -41.72 14.40
CA ASP A 20 -6.44 -40.50 13.84
C ASP A 20 -6.28 -39.18 14.62
N LYS A 21 -5.15 -38.49 14.40
CA LYS A 21 -5.11 -37.01 14.40
C LYS A 21 -5.10 -36.49 12.97
N LYS A 22 -6.25 -36.62 12.31
CA LYS A 22 -6.54 -36.02 10.99
C LYS A 22 -6.85 -34.52 11.18
N SER A 23 -5.84 -33.65 11.03
CA SER A 23 -6.06 -32.25 10.60
C SER A 23 -4.79 -31.40 10.40
N SER A 24 -3.59 -31.85 10.78
CA SER A 24 -2.36 -31.01 10.63
C SER A 24 -1.26 -31.56 9.73
N ILE A 25 -1.49 -32.73 9.14
CA ILE A 25 -0.48 -33.48 8.35
C ILE A 25 -0.05 -32.65 7.12
N GLY A 26 -0.99 -32.00 6.42
CA GLY A 26 -0.67 -31.23 5.21
C GLY A 26 0.22 -30.00 5.42
N VAL A 27 0.16 -29.31 6.57
CA VAL A 27 0.96 -28.08 6.81
C VAL A 27 2.33 -28.42 7.39
N LYS A 28 2.40 -29.44 8.26
CA LYS A 28 3.68 -29.90 8.82
C LYS A 28 4.54 -30.54 7.74
N ASP A 29 3.96 -31.37 6.88
CA ASP A 29 4.70 -32.04 5.81
C ASP A 29 5.14 -31.05 4.71
N PHE A 30 4.41 -29.93 4.55
CA PHE A 30 4.79 -28.81 3.70
C PHE A 30 5.99 -28.03 4.28
N LEU A 31 5.97 -27.73 5.58
CA LEU A 31 7.08 -27.03 6.27
C LEU A 31 8.33 -27.91 6.41
N THR A 32 8.16 -29.22 6.62
CA THR A 32 9.26 -30.21 6.72
C THR A 32 9.81 -30.60 5.34
N GLY A 33 9.19 -30.18 4.24
CA GLY A 33 9.70 -30.38 2.88
C GLY A 33 9.54 -31.81 2.34
N SER A 34 8.84 -32.69 3.06
CA SER A 34 8.54 -34.06 2.62
C SER A 34 7.69 -34.09 1.34
N ILE A 35 6.95 -33.01 1.06
CA ILE A 35 6.21 -32.87 -0.20
C ILE A 35 7.11 -32.56 -1.40
N LEU A 36 8.30 -31.97 -1.20
CA LEU A 36 9.25 -31.67 -2.27
C LEU A 36 10.00 -32.92 -2.76
N THR A 37 10.15 -33.95 -1.90
CA THR A 37 10.89 -35.18 -2.21
C THR A 37 10.04 -36.26 -2.89
N THR A 38 8.73 -36.04 -3.05
CA THR A 38 7.85 -36.97 -3.75
C THR A 38 8.23 -37.06 -5.23
N GLU A 39 8.30 -38.26 -5.81
CA GLU A 39 8.77 -38.50 -7.20
C GLU A 39 8.06 -37.64 -8.25
N SER A 40 6.80 -37.27 -8.02
CA SER A 40 6.04 -36.37 -8.89
C SER A 40 6.60 -34.95 -8.87
N VAL A 41 6.86 -34.41 -7.67
CA VAL A 41 7.35 -33.05 -7.45
C VAL A 41 8.81 -32.91 -7.91
N SER A 42 9.62 -33.96 -7.73
CA SER A 42 11.00 -33.99 -8.22
C SER A 42 11.08 -33.84 -9.75
N LYS A 43 10.17 -34.46 -10.51
CA LYS A 43 10.08 -34.30 -11.98
C LYS A 43 9.64 -32.89 -12.40
N GLN A 44 8.93 -32.17 -11.53
CA GLN A 44 8.39 -30.83 -11.77
C GLN A 44 9.22 -29.73 -11.07
N PHE A 45 10.38 -30.08 -10.51
CA PHE A 45 11.31 -29.14 -9.88
C PHE A 45 11.63 -27.89 -10.72
N PRO A 46 11.90 -27.96 -12.05
CA PRO A 46 12.12 -26.76 -12.86
C PRO A 46 10.91 -25.83 -12.92
N TYR A 47 9.68 -26.36 -12.83
CA TYR A 47 8.45 -25.57 -12.80
C TYR A 47 8.28 -24.83 -11.46
N ILE A 48 8.64 -25.47 -10.34
CA ILE A 48 8.61 -24.82 -9.02
C ILE A 48 9.63 -23.68 -8.95
N LEU A 49 10.83 -23.89 -9.49
CA LEU A 49 11.84 -22.85 -9.62
C LEU A 49 11.35 -21.68 -10.49
N PHE A 50 10.64 -21.97 -11.58
CA PHE A 50 10.03 -20.94 -12.41
C PHE A 50 8.98 -20.12 -11.64
N LEU A 51 8.13 -20.76 -10.84
CA LEU A 51 7.17 -20.07 -9.99
C LEU A 51 7.84 -19.23 -8.90
N ALA A 52 8.91 -19.75 -8.28
CA ALA A 52 9.70 -18.99 -7.31
C ALA A 52 10.35 -17.76 -7.96
N PHE A 53 10.92 -17.92 -9.16
CA PHE A 53 11.45 -16.81 -9.95
C PHE A 53 10.38 -15.76 -10.25
N LEU A 54 9.18 -16.18 -10.66
CA LEU A 54 8.06 -15.28 -10.91
C LEU A 54 7.62 -14.55 -9.63
N ALA A 55 7.64 -15.23 -8.47
CA ALA A 55 7.36 -14.62 -7.19
C ALA A 55 8.39 -13.53 -6.83
N PHE A 56 9.69 -13.79 -7.03
CA PHE A 56 10.73 -12.78 -6.86
C PHE A 56 10.54 -11.59 -7.82
N PHE A 57 10.23 -11.87 -9.08
CA PHE A 57 9.94 -10.83 -10.06
C PHE A 57 8.72 -9.99 -9.65
N TYR A 58 7.66 -10.63 -9.16
CA TYR A 58 6.46 -9.96 -8.66
C TYR A 58 6.77 -9.05 -7.47
N ILE A 59 7.52 -9.53 -6.48
CA ILE A 59 7.95 -8.74 -5.32
C ILE A 59 8.78 -7.53 -5.78
N GLY A 60 9.72 -7.74 -6.71
CA GLY A 60 10.52 -6.65 -7.28
C GLY A 60 9.67 -5.59 -7.97
N ASN A 61 8.69 -6.00 -8.77
CA ASN A 61 7.73 -5.09 -9.39
C ASN A 61 6.91 -4.35 -8.34
N ARG A 62 6.39 -5.05 -7.33
CA ARG A 62 5.60 -4.47 -6.25
C ARG A 62 6.33 -3.32 -5.55
N TYR A 63 7.60 -3.51 -5.19
CA TYR A 63 8.41 -2.45 -4.58
C TYR A 63 8.59 -1.22 -5.49
N ARG A 64 8.69 -1.42 -6.81
CA ARG A 64 8.75 -0.30 -7.77
C ARG A 64 7.44 0.48 -7.80
N TYR A 65 6.31 -0.21 -7.83
CA TYR A 65 4.98 0.41 -7.78
C TYR A 65 4.78 1.20 -6.50
N GLU A 66 5.19 0.67 -5.34
CA GLU A 66 5.04 1.39 -4.07
C GLU A 66 5.85 2.69 -4.03
N LYS A 67 7.07 2.69 -4.59
CA LYS A 67 7.88 3.91 -4.71
C LYS A 67 7.21 4.93 -5.64
N LEU A 68 6.68 4.46 -6.78
CA LEU A 68 6.01 5.33 -7.75
C LEU A 68 4.73 5.94 -7.15
N PHE A 69 3.92 5.13 -6.48
CA PHE A 69 2.68 5.58 -5.83
C PHE A 69 2.95 6.63 -4.75
N LYS A 70 4.00 6.45 -3.93
CA LYS A 70 4.41 7.47 -2.96
C LYS A 70 4.82 8.78 -3.64
N LYS A 71 5.58 8.70 -4.74
CA LYS A 71 5.99 9.87 -5.52
C LYS A 71 4.79 10.57 -6.14
N GLU A 72 3.87 9.83 -6.74
CA GLU A 72 2.63 10.34 -7.32
C GLU A 72 1.83 11.12 -6.27
N LYS A 73 1.60 10.54 -5.09
CA LYS A 73 0.87 11.20 -4.01
C LYS A 73 1.54 12.50 -3.56
N LYS A 74 2.87 12.50 -3.42
CA LYS A 74 3.62 13.72 -3.08
C LYS A 74 3.44 14.79 -4.16
N LEU A 75 3.57 14.40 -5.42
CA LEU A 75 3.47 15.32 -6.56
C LEU A 75 2.06 15.91 -6.69
N GLN A 76 1.01 15.11 -6.46
CA GLN A 76 -0.37 15.61 -6.43
C GLN A 76 -0.58 16.67 -5.34
N ILE A 77 -0.01 16.46 -4.14
CA ILE A 77 -0.09 17.45 -3.05
C ILE A 77 0.64 18.73 -3.46
N GLU A 78 1.83 18.60 -4.04
CA GLU A 78 2.63 19.74 -4.51
C GLU A 78 1.90 20.57 -5.57
N VAL A 79 1.29 19.92 -6.57
CA VAL A 79 0.47 20.60 -7.59
C VAL A 79 -0.71 21.35 -6.96
N ARG A 80 -1.41 20.74 -5.98
CA ARG A 80 -2.50 21.42 -5.28
C ARG A 80 -2.01 22.64 -4.48
N ASN A 81 -0.88 22.51 -3.81
CA ASN A 81 -0.28 23.61 -3.04
C ASN A 81 0.14 24.76 -3.95
N LEU A 82 0.84 24.47 -5.06
CA LEU A 82 1.24 25.46 -6.05
C LEU A 82 0.01 26.17 -6.66
N ARG A 83 -1.06 25.42 -6.93
CA ARG A 83 -2.31 26.02 -7.41
C ARG A 83 -2.91 26.96 -6.36
N ALA A 84 -2.99 26.55 -5.10
CA ALA A 84 -3.50 27.40 -4.03
C ALA A 84 -2.63 28.66 -3.85
N GLU A 85 -1.32 28.53 -3.92
CA GLU A 85 -0.35 29.63 -3.84
C GLU A 85 -0.53 30.62 -4.99
N SER A 86 -0.68 30.13 -6.23
CA SER A 86 -0.91 30.97 -7.40
C SER A 86 -2.20 31.79 -7.29
N ILE A 87 -3.29 31.16 -6.83
CA ILE A 87 -4.58 31.82 -6.62
C ILE A 87 -4.46 32.87 -5.50
N THR A 88 -3.81 32.52 -4.40
CA THR A 88 -3.61 33.43 -3.26
C THR A 88 -2.78 34.64 -3.67
N THR A 89 -1.69 34.42 -4.41
CA THR A 89 -0.81 35.49 -4.89
C THR A 89 -1.52 36.40 -5.88
N ALA A 90 -2.26 35.83 -6.83
CA ALA A 90 -3.09 36.60 -7.76
C ALA A 90 -4.17 37.40 -7.03
N SER A 91 -4.82 36.81 -6.03
CA SER A 91 -5.84 37.49 -5.21
C SER A 91 -5.24 38.64 -4.40
N LYS A 92 -4.04 38.45 -3.84
CA LYS A 92 -3.30 39.51 -3.13
C LYS A 92 -2.95 40.67 -4.07
N LEU A 93 -2.49 40.36 -5.27
CA LEU A 93 -2.23 41.39 -6.29
C LEU A 93 -3.51 42.13 -6.66
N MET A 94 -4.60 41.41 -6.94
CA MET A 94 -5.90 42.01 -7.27
C MET A 94 -6.42 42.92 -6.14
N PHE A 95 -6.23 42.52 -4.88
CA PHE A 95 -6.58 43.34 -3.72
C PHE A 95 -5.76 44.64 -3.69
N ILE A 96 -4.44 44.56 -3.84
CA ILE A 96 -3.55 45.74 -3.82
C ILE A 96 -3.80 46.64 -5.05
N SER A 97 -4.09 46.06 -6.21
CA SER A 97 -4.40 46.79 -7.44
C SER A 97 -5.81 47.37 -7.48
N LYS A 98 -6.65 47.11 -6.47
CA LYS A 98 -8.00 47.67 -6.38
C LYS A 98 -7.92 49.19 -6.29
N GLN A 99 -8.74 49.90 -7.07
CA GLN A 99 -8.74 51.38 -7.12
C GLN A 99 -8.84 52.02 -5.74
N SER A 100 -9.70 51.50 -4.86
CA SER A 100 -9.84 51.98 -3.48
C SER A 100 -8.58 51.78 -2.63
N GLU A 101 -7.88 50.65 -2.78
CA GLU A 101 -6.62 50.40 -2.05
C GLU A 101 -5.48 51.25 -2.61
N VAL A 102 -5.40 51.41 -3.94
CA VAL A 102 -4.42 52.30 -4.56
C VAL A 102 -4.64 53.74 -4.12
N ALA A 103 -5.89 54.22 -4.10
CA ALA A 103 -6.23 55.56 -3.61
C ALA A 103 -5.82 55.74 -2.14
N ARG A 104 -6.13 54.76 -1.28
CA ARG A 104 -5.71 54.76 0.13
C ARG A 104 -4.18 54.80 0.28
N ILE A 105 -3.45 53.98 -0.47
CA ILE A 105 -1.98 53.97 -0.45
C ILE A 105 -1.40 55.29 -0.95
N CYS A 106 -2.01 55.92 -1.97
CA CYS A 106 -1.59 57.22 -2.47
C CYS A 106 -1.78 58.34 -1.45
N GLU A 107 -2.87 58.29 -0.68
CA GLU A 107 -3.16 59.23 0.42
C GLU A 107 -2.17 59.03 1.59
N GLU A 108 -1.96 57.78 2.03
CA GLU A 108 -0.99 57.44 3.08
C GLU A 108 0.44 57.87 2.74
N ARG A 109 0.81 57.79 1.45
CA ARG A 109 2.13 58.22 0.96
C ARG A 109 2.22 59.72 0.65
N GLY A 110 1.15 60.49 0.86
CA GLY A 110 1.14 61.93 0.65
C GLY A 110 1.33 62.36 -0.82
N LEU A 111 0.96 61.50 -1.78
CA LEU A 111 1.20 61.75 -3.22
C LEU A 111 0.25 62.79 -3.83
N GLY A 112 -0.77 63.25 -3.09
CA GLY A 112 -1.71 64.29 -3.53
C GLY A 112 -2.63 63.89 -4.70
N LEU A 113 -2.62 62.61 -5.10
CA LEU A 113 -3.42 62.07 -6.19
C LEU A 113 -4.86 61.84 -5.72
N LYS A 114 -5.84 62.34 -6.49
CA LYS A 114 -7.28 62.18 -6.24
C LYS A 114 -7.95 61.43 -7.39
N GLU A 115 -8.91 60.59 -7.05
CA GLU A 115 -9.66 59.82 -8.05
C GLU A 115 -10.51 60.76 -8.92
N SER A 116 -10.51 60.53 -10.24
CA SER A 116 -11.31 61.33 -11.17
C SER A 116 -12.76 60.86 -11.12
N VAL A 117 -13.62 61.66 -10.52
CA VAL A 117 -15.08 61.44 -10.47
C VAL A 117 -15.78 61.80 -11.77
N VAL A 118 -15.09 62.47 -12.70
CA VAL A 118 -15.66 62.90 -13.98
C VAL A 118 -15.31 61.89 -15.07
N PRO A 119 -16.31 61.35 -15.81
CA PRO A 119 -16.05 60.38 -16.87
C PRO A 119 -15.29 61.03 -18.05
N PRO A 120 -14.37 60.31 -18.71
CA PRO A 120 -13.57 60.85 -19.81
C PRO A 120 -14.45 61.12 -21.03
N LYS A 121 -14.24 62.28 -21.68
CA LYS A 121 -14.93 62.65 -22.93
C LYS A 121 -14.07 62.27 -24.13
N LYS A 122 -14.67 61.70 -25.18
CA LYS A 122 -13.98 61.50 -26.46
C LYS A 122 -13.59 62.85 -27.05
N LEU A 123 -12.31 63.02 -27.37
CA LEU A 123 -11.82 64.13 -28.18
C LEU A 123 -12.27 63.89 -29.63
N LYS A 124 -12.78 64.94 -30.27
CA LYS A 124 -13.36 64.91 -31.62
C LYS A 124 -12.31 65.23 -32.67
#